data_AF-A0A960T0J8-F1
#
_entry.id   AF-A0A960T0J8-F1
#
_cell.length_a   1.000
_cell.length_b   1.000
_cell.length_c   1.000
_cell.angle_alpha   90.00
_cell.angle_beta   90.00
_cell.angle_gamma   90.00
#
_symmetry.space_group_name_H-M   'P 1'
#
loop_
_entity.id
_entity.type
_entity.pdbx_description
1 polymer ?
#
loop_
_entity_poly.entity_id
_entity_poly.type
_entity_poly.pdbx_seq_one_letter_code
_entity_poly.pdbx_strand_id
1 'polypeptide(L)'
;GTGLAPDVAVEAPLGTPILPSTPGGANLGSVSVNKVASVTFNITNPGNSNLTLSNVSLGSGTSSAVTIKSNLTSTTVAPGGSSQFTLQFAPTTTGSFTGSVSIPTNVTGKNPYVISFTGTGVDAIPNTDAFGYSMDVAAPATEAAYLKATDPDVLVPGGLLVDDASLQVDIGFSFKFYDKAYTKCHISTNGLISFDQGVTAWSPTAIPSTDLPDNYIAPFWSDLNPGAGGGAILYATRGTAPNRTFIIKWEEMPEYYTPTRKVTFQLTLYEGSNSIEVQYKNITAGFGDTRTYVGMGIESRNYGAIQPQPASNVIGLRAAHGLVDSANKDIDGNPIKNFPYAIRYTRPVVFTVESNYQKPTALDPQVTTTEPTPLTGPGDLSIFPAVKTHYGTPIGTNKRFEAPEAIYLDKNFNKLAGPGALDGPAEQIAWYRLVNDGYAIDGQVVQGTHAFFSTTLNQDVTVVWRWRLEYAAIIESGKPNGGAVNDGGRQWFKPGDQFTAIIDSPLDGIAESSGMRLIVQGYSMFDRDGAQIGTEVPVTAGAYVSSNPYSMNQPVRLRWRWAGQVRYRFGAVNDAGSLLGQAFVRVYDGQDPSVLQATT
;
A
#
# COMPACT_ATOMS: atom_id res chain seq x y z
N GLY A 1 55.20 -28.97 9.99
CA GLY A 1 54.39 -28.47 11.11
C GLY A 1 53.04 -28.03 10.58
N THR A 2 52.01 -28.09 11.40
CA THR A 2 50.66 -27.57 11.07
C THR A 2 50.72 -26.05 11.07
N GLY A 3 50.98 -25.45 9.90
CA GLY A 3 51.11 -24.00 9.75
C GLY A 3 49.83 -23.29 10.16
N LEU A 4 49.96 -22.17 10.86
CA LEU A 4 48.85 -21.26 11.10
C LEU A 4 48.46 -20.65 9.75
N ALA A 5 47.25 -20.96 9.28
CA ALA A 5 46.72 -20.49 8.01
C ALA A 5 45.36 -19.83 8.23
N PRO A 6 45.06 -18.69 7.56
CA PRO A 6 43.71 -18.16 7.49
C PRO A 6 42.85 -19.07 6.61
N ASP A 7 41.54 -19.07 6.84
CA ASP A 7 40.59 -19.63 5.88
C ASP A 7 39.36 -18.70 5.76
N VAL A 8 38.56 -18.91 4.73
CA VAL A 8 37.35 -18.15 4.46
C VAL A 8 36.19 -19.09 4.11
N ALA A 9 35.08 -18.88 4.81
CA ALA A 9 33.77 -19.43 4.50
C ALA A 9 32.76 -18.28 4.41
N VAL A 10 31.78 -18.41 3.51
CA VAL A 10 30.71 -17.43 3.34
C VAL A 10 29.37 -18.14 3.40
N GLU A 11 28.37 -17.52 4.02
CA GLU A 11 27.01 -18.04 4.14
C GLU A 11 25.97 -16.94 3.91
N ALA A 12 24.88 -17.28 3.22
CA ALA A 12 23.66 -16.46 3.13
C ALA A 12 22.47 -17.35 2.70
N PRO A 13 21.38 -17.43 3.48
CA PRO A 13 21.22 -16.92 4.84
C PRO A 13 22.16 -17.61 5.83
N LEU A 14 22.18 -17.16 7.10
CA LEU A 14 22.96 -17.77 8.17
C LEU A 14 22.67 -19.28 8.27
N GLY A 15 23.72 -20.11 8.36
CA GLY A 15 23.61 -21.56 8.34
C GLY A 15 23.52 -22.19 6.94
N THR A 16 23.58 -21.41 5.85
CA THR A 16 23.58 -21.89 4.46
C THR A 16 24.93 -21.57 3.79
N PRO A 17 25.91 -22.50 3.79
CA PRO A 17 27.22 -22.28 3.20
C PRO A 17 27.15 -22.08 1.69
N ILE A 18 27.84 -21.05 1.22
CA ILE A 18 28.05 -20.75 -0.19
C ILE A 18 29.46 -21.27 -0.54
N LEU A 19 29.59 -21.96 -1.68
CA LEU A 19 30.89 -22.44 -2.16
C LEU A 19 31.40 -21.57 -3.32
N PRO A 20 32.71 -21.27 -3.38
CA PRO A 20 33.26 -20.35 -4.37
C PRO A 20 33.09 -20.93 -5.79
N SER A 21 32.83 -20.06 -6.75
CA SER A 21 32.65 -20.38 -8.18
C SER A 21 31.52 -21.37 -8.50
N THR A 22 30.60 -21.64 -7.56
CA THR A 22 29.41 -22.46 -7.82
C THR A 22 28.36 -21.64 -8.58
N PRO A 23 27.91 -22.05 -9.78
CA PRO A 23 26.85 -21.37 -10.51
C PRO A 23 25.56 -21.37 -9.69
N GLY A 24 24.92 -20.20 -9.54
CA GLY A 24 23.74 -20.06 -8.68
C GLY A 24 24.00 -20.26 -7.17
N GLY A 25 25.26 -20.19 -6.72
CA GLY A 25 25.66 -20.45 -5.34
C GLY A 25 25.01 -19.54 -4.28
N ALA A 26 24.43 -18.40 -4.65
CA ALA A 26 23.55 -17.60 -3.82
C ALA A 26 22.27 -17.17 -4.57
N ASN A 27 21.17 -16.99 -3.83
CA ASN A 27 19.90 -16.53 -4.38
C ASN A 27 19.45 -15.24 -3.67
N LEU A 28 19.25 -14.17 -4.43
CA LEU A 28 18.73 -12.88 -3.95
C LEU A 28 17.20 -12.91 -3.79
N GLY A 29 16.55 -13.93 -4.35
CA GLY A 29 15.12 -14.19 -4.31
C GLY A 29 14.36 -13.58 -5.48
N SER A 30 13.05 -13.80 -5.47
CA SER A 30 12.10 -13.07 -6.32
C SER A 30 11.79 -11.71 -5.69
N VAL A 31 11.81 -10.65 -6.50
CA VAL A 31 11.49 -9.27 -6.09
C VAL A 31 10.58 -8.66 -7.13
N SER A 32 9.48 -8.06 -6.67
CA SER A 32 8.53 -7.32 -7.50
C SER A 32 9.24 -6.18 -8.25
N VAL A 33 8.92 -5.97 -9.53
CA VAL A 33 9.48 -4.87 -10.33
C VAL A 33 9.30 -3.52 -9.60
N ASN A 34 10.37 -2.72 -9.57
CA ASN A 34 10.51 -1.46 -8.84
C ASN A 34 10.46 -1.55 -7.29
N LYS A 35 10.52 -2.76 -6.71
CA LYS A 35 10.80 -2.97 -5.28
C LYS A 35 12.28 -3.28 -5.05
N VAL A 36 12.70 -3.28 -3.78
CA VAL A 36 14.08 -3.56 -3.37
C VAL A 36 14.12 -4.62 -2.27
N ALA A 37 14.95 -5.65 -2.47
CA ALA A 37 15.34 -6.57 -1.40
C ALA A 37 16.80 -6.34 -0.99
N SER A 38 17.20 -6.87 0.16
CA SER A 38 18.60 -6.87 0.60
C SER A 38 18.99 -8.24 1.15
N VAL A 39 20.19 -8.71 0.81
CA VAL A 39 20.76 -9.96 1.32
C VAL A 39 22.10 -9.67 1.97
N THR A 40 22.20 -9.99 3.26
CA THR A 40 23.43 -9.89 4.04
C THR A 40 24.17 -11.22 3.96
N PHE A 41 25.46 -11.14 3.62
CA PHE A 41 26.37 -12.29 3.56
C PHE A 41 27.27 -12.24 4.80
N ASN A 42 27.38 -13.36 5.51
CA ASN A 42 28.29 -13.50 6.64
C ASN A 42 29.55 -14.23 6.18
N ILE A 43 30.71 -13.61 6.42
CA ILE A 43 32.04 -14.14 6.14
C ILE A 43 32.65 -14.54 7.47
N THR A 44 33.05 -15.80 7.61
CA THR A 44 33.70 -16.31 8.83
C THR A 44 35.14 -16.74 8.53
N ASN A 45 35.99 -16.68 9.56
CA ASN A 45 37.35 -17.21 9.53
C ASN A 45 37.44 -18.49 10.37
N PRO A 46 37.24 -19.69 9.77
CA PRO A 46 37.44 -20.96 10.46
C PRO A 46 38.93 -21.36 10.56
N GLY A 47 39.85 -20.54 10.06
CA GLY A 47 41.30 -20.77 10.11
C GLY A 47 41.95 -20.30 11.43
N ASN A 48 43.24 -20.61 11.56
CA ASN A 48 44.04 -20.36 12.77
C ASN A 48 44.96 -19.12 12.64
N SER A 49 44.66 -18.22 11.71
CA SER A 49 45.33 -16.92 11.53
C SER A 49 44.37 -15.88 10.98
N ASN A 50 44.71 -14.60 11.12
CA ASN A 50 43.86 -13.51 10.67
C ASN A 50 43.58 -13.60 9.15
N LEU A 51 42.30 -13.75 8.81
CA LEU A 51 41.78 -13.55 7.47
C LEU A 51 41.81 -12.05 7.18
N THR A 52 42.50 -11.66 6.11
CA THR A 52 42.55 -10.27 5.64
C THR A 52 41.75 -10.17 4.35
N LEU A 53 40.85 -9.19 4.30
CA LEU A 53 39.91 -8.94 3.23
C LEU A 53 40.16 -7.54 2.63
N SER A 54 39.71 -7.33 1.40
CA SER A 54 39.56 -5.99 0.81
C SER A 54 38.12 -5.77 0.36
N ASN A 55 37.78 -4.51 0.03
CA ASN A 55 36.42 -4.12 -0.38
C ASN A 55 35.82 -5.09 -1.40
N VAL A 56 34.61 -5.56 -1.10
CA VAL A 56 33.82 -6.40 -2.00
C VAL A 56 33.49 -5.61 -3.26
N SER A 57 33.51 -6.29 -4.40
CA SER A 57 33.20 -5.73 -5.73
C SER A 57 32.24 -6.64 -6.50
N LEU A 58 31.43 -6.06 -7.40
CA LEU A 58 30.60 -6.82 -8.32
C LEU A 58 31.44 -7.26 -9.53
N GLY A 59 31.24 -8.49 -9.99
CA GLY A 59 31.90 -9.02 -11.19
C GLY A 59 31.33 -8.43 -12.47
N SER A 60 32.13 -8.48 -13.54
CA SER A 60 31.72 -8.03 -14.87
C SER A 60 30.48 -8.80 -15.37
N GLY A 61 29.59 -8.10 -16.07
CA GLY A 61 28.32 -8.66 -16.55
C GLY A 61 27.21 -8.75 -15.49
N THR A 62 27.47 -8.36 -14.24
CA THR A 62 26.41 -8.21 -13.22
C THR A 62 25.40 -7.14 -13.64
N SER A 63 24.10 -7.45 -13.55
CA SER A 63 23.03 -6.50 -13.83
C SER A 63 23.08 -5.26 -12.93
N SER A 64 22.76 -4.09 -13.50
CA SER A 64 22.58 -2.83 -12.76
C SER A 64 21.43 -2.87 -11.74
N ALA A 65 20.57 -3.90 -11.80
CA ALA A 65 19.59 -4.19 -10.77
C ALA A 65 20.22 -4.64 -9.43
N VAL A 66 21.53 -4.94 -9.37
CA VAL A 66 22.21 -5.35 -8.14
C VAL A 66 23.29 -4.33 -7.76
N THR A 67 23.28 -3.91 -6.50
CA THR A 67 24.24 -2.95 -5.92
C THR A 67 24.82 -3.47 -4.61
N ILE A 68 25.99 -2.96 -4.22
CA ILE A 68 26.54 -3.18 -2.87
C ILE A 68 25.96 -2.11 -1.95
N LYS A 69 25.00 -2.49 -1.10
CA LYS A 69 24.33 -1.60 -0.15
C LYS A 69 25.23 -1.22 1.03
N SER A 70 26.03 -2.18 1.50
CA SER A 70 27.09 -1.94 2.47
C SER A 70 28.26 -2.89 2.22
N ASN A 71 29.48 -2.38 2.35
CA ASN A 71 30.70 -3.18 2.24
C ASN A 71 31.06 -3.82 3.61
N LEU A 72 32.23 -4.44 3.69
CA LEU A 72 32.70 -5.18 4.87
C LEU A 72 32.63 -4.38 6.17
N THR A 73 32.06 -4.99 7.22
CA THR A 73 32.12 -4.49 8.60
C THR A 73 33.53 -4.51 9.20
N SER A 74 34.44 -5.34 8.68
CA SER A 74 35.85 -5.40 9.04
C SER A 74 36.69 -5.99 7.90
N THR A 75 37.84 -5.40 7.62
CA THR A 75 38.83 -5.95 6.67
C THR A 75 39.81 -6.94 7.30
N THR A 76 39.77 -7.10 8.63
CA THR A 76 40.61 -8.08 9.37
C THR A 76 39.73 -8.90 10.30
N VAL A 77 39.68 -10.21 10.07
CA VAL A 77 38.84 -11.15 10.81
C VAL A 77 39.74 -12.14 11.54
N ALA A 78 39.76 -12.05 12.88
CA ALA A 78 40.50 -12.97 13.74
C ALA A 78 39.96 -14.41 13.63
N PRO A 79 40.73 -15.45 14.03
CA PRO A 79 40.23 -16.83 14.13
C PRO A 79 38.91 -16.91 14.90
N GLY A 80 37.90 -17.58 14.33
CA GLY A 80 36.54 -17.68 14.89
C GLY A 80 35.70 -16.39 14.79
N GLY A 81 36.24 -15.30 14.25
CA GLY A 81 35.52 -14.05 14.03
C GLY A 81 34.72 -14.03 12.73
N SER A 82 33.95 -12.96 12.53
CA SER A 82 33.16 -12.72 11.32
C SER A 82 33.23 -11.28 10.80
N SER A 83 32.87 -11.09 9.53
CA SER A 83 32.52 -9.81 8.93
C SER A 83 31.33 -9.98 7.98
N GLN A 84 30.63 -8.90 7.65
CA GLN A 84 29.43 -8.92 6.82
C GLN A 84 29.48 -7.86 5.72
N PHE A 85 28.84 -8.15 4.59
CA PHE A 85 28.49 -7.17 3.55
C PHE A 85 27.05 -7.40 3.09
N THR A 86 26.43 -6.40 2.47
CA THR A 86 25.02 -6.49 2.03
C THR A 86 24.90 -6.14 0.55
N LEU A 87 24.27 -7.02 -0.22
CA LEU A 87 23.79 -6.71 -1.57
C LEU A 87 22.35 -6.20 -1.51
N GLN A 88 22.00 -5.29 -2.42
CA GLN A 88 20.62 -4.90 -2.71
C GLN A 88 20.27 -5.36 -4.12
N PHE A 89 19.05 -5.88 -4.29
CA PHE A 89 18.50 -6.26 -5.59
C PHE A 89 17.21 -5.47 -5.84
N ALA A 90 17.15 -4.81 -7.00
CA ALA A 90 16.16 -3.83 -7.41
C ALA A 90 15.81 -3.99 -8.90
N PRO A 91 15.04 -5.03 -9.28
CA PRO A 91 14.70 -5.29 -10.68
C PRO A 91 13.74 -4.23 -11.23
N THR A 92 14.03 -3.69 -12.42
CA THR A 92 13.16 -2.76 -13.17
C THR A 92 12.35 -3.45 -14.27
N THR A 93 12.59 -4.74 -14.49
CA THR A 93 11.94 -5.61 -15.49
C THR A 93 11.79 -7.01 -14.92
N THR A 94 10.85 -7.79 -15.46
CA THR A 94 10.68 -9.20 -15.09
C THR A 94 11.72 -10.09 -15.76
N GLY A 95 12.01 -11.25 -15.15
CA GLY A 95 12.96 -12.24 -15.65
C GLY A 95 14.10 -12.54 -14.68
N SER A 96 14.99 -13.45 -15.07
CA SER A 96 16.13 -13.87 -14.25
C SER A 96 17.33 -12.93 -14.44
N PHE A 97 17.92 -12.53 -13.33
CA PHE A 97 19.14 -11.73 -13.25
C PHE A 97 20.25 -12.57 -12.64
N THR A 98 21.41 -12.56 -13.28
CA THR A 98 22.62 -13.24 -12.79
C THR A 98 23.74 -12.25 -12.58
N GLY A 99 24.65 -12.57 -11.67
CA GLY A 99 25.86 -11.78 -11.46
C GLY A 99 26.85 -12.51 -10.57
N SER A 100 27.93 -11.81 -10.20
CA SER A 100 28.86 -12.33 -9.21
C SER A 100 29.40 -11.25 -8.29
N VAL A 101 29.89 -11.68 -7.13
CA VAL A 101 30.63 -10.90 -6.16
C VAL A 101 32.04 -11.45 -6.07
N SER A 102 33.02 -10.54 -6.05
CA SER A 102 34.44 -10.83 -5.82
C SER A 102 34.85 -10.27 -4.46
N ILE A 103 35.36 -11.16 -3.59
CA ILE A 103 35.87 -10.84 -2.26
C ILE A 103 37.39 -11.14 -2.27
N PRO A 104 38.28 -10.14 -2.38
CA PRO A 104 39.72 -10.38 -2.29
C PRO A 104 40.10 -10.85 -0.87
N THR A 105 40.93 -11.90 -0.76
CA THR A 105 41.32 -12.50 0.53
C THR A 105 42.82 -12.82 0.57
N ASN A 106 43.39 -13.03 1.76
CA ASN A 106 44.75 -13.58 1.92
C ASN A 106 44.80 -15.12 1.90
N VAL A 107 43.73 -15.82 1.49
CA VAL A 107 43.65 -17.28 1.53
C VAL A 107 44.07 -17.90 0.21
N THR A 108 45.14 -18.71 0.24
CA THR A 108 45.68 -19.42 -0.93
C THR A 108 44.62 -20.28 -1.61
N GLY A 109 44.44 -20.11 -2.93
CA GLY A 109 43.42 -20.83 -3.71
C GLY A 109 41.98 -20.29 -3.55
N LYS A 110 41.76 -19.28 -2.70
CA LYS A 110 40.48 -18.61 -2.46
C LYS A 110 40.61 -17.07 -2.60
N ASN A 111 41.48 -16.61 -3.49
CA ASN A 111 41.71 -15.18 -3.75
C ASN A 111 41.62 -14.83 -5.25
N PRO A 112 40.61 -14.04 -5.68
CA PRO A 112 39.43 -13.66 -4.90
C PRO A 112 38.53 -14.86 -4.60
N TYR A 113 37.75 -14.77 -3.53
CA TYR A 113 36.64 -15.67 -3.28
C TYR A 113 35.44 -15.15 -4.08
N VAL A 114 35.05 -15.88 -5.13
CA VAL A 114 34.01 -15.46 -6.07
C VAL A 114 32.70 -16.18 -5.78
N ILE A 115 31.62 -15.43 -5.59
CA ILE A 115 30.25 -15.93 -5.39
C ILE A 115 29.43 -15.60 -6.62
N SER A 116 28.85 -16.61 -7.29
CA SER A 116 27.83 -16.37 -8.31
C SER A 116 26.45 -16.30 -7.66
N PHE A 117 25.60 -15.40 -8.14
CA PHE A 117 24.23 -15.27 -7.62
C PHE A 117 23.18 -15.20 -8.73
N THR A 118 21.95 -15.53 -8.35
CA THR A 118 20.72 -15.34 -9.14
C THR A 118 19.74 -14.46 -8.38
N GLY A 119 18.84 -13.79 -9.10
CA GLY A 119 17.65 -13.14 -8.55
C GLY A 119 16.59 -13.07 -9.65
N THR A 120 15.31 -12.92 -9.30
CA THR A 120 14.22 -12.90 -10.28
C THR A 120 13.38 -11.64 -10.13
N GLY A 121 13.26 -10.84 -11.18
CA GLY A 121 12.23 -9.82 -11.27
C GLY A 121 10.89 -10.49 -11.55
N VAL A 122 9.90 -10.25 -10.70
CA VAL A 122 8.51 -10.70 -10.91
C VAL A 122 7.59 -9.50 -11.06
N ASP A 123 6.45 -9.66 -11.73
CA ASP A 123 5.48 -8.58 -11.83
C ASP A 123 5.06 -8.13 -10.43
N ALA A 124 4.85 -6.82 -10.26
CA ALA A 124 4.31 -6.29 -9.02
C ALA A 124 2.95 -6.95 -8.75
N ILE A 125 2.86 -7.70 -7.66
CA ILE A 125 1.57 -8.22 -7.20
C ILE A 125 0.67 -7.01 -6.93
N PRO A 126 -0.56 -6.96 -7.49
CA PRO A 126 -1.47 -5.88 -7.20
C PRO A 126 -1.73 -5.80 -5.70
N ASN A 127 -1.47 -4.64 -5.09
CA ASN A 127 -1.89 -4.36 -3.72
C ASN A 127 -3.35 -3.89 -3.67
N THR A 128 -4.06 -3.82 -4.81
CA THR A 128 -5.50 -3.55 -4.89
C THR A 128 -6.21 -4.50 -5.85
N ASP A 129 -7.41 -4.96 -5.49
CA ASP A 129 -8.25 -5.79 -6.36
C ASP A 129 -9.36 -5.01 -7.07
N ALA A 130 -10.16 -5.69 -7.90
CA ALA A 130 -11.24 -5.06 -8.66
C ALA A 130 -12.44 -4.61 -7.79
N PHE A 131 -12.61 -5.11 -6.56
CA PHE A 131 -13.60 -4.58 -5.63
C PHE A 131 -13.12 -3.27 -4.98
N GLY A 132 -11.80 -3.11 -4.89
CA GLY A 132 -11.12 -1.95 -4.34
C GLY A 132 -10.59 -2.18 -2.93
N TYR A 133 -10.50 -3.43 -2.45
CA TYR A 133 -9.66 -3.69 -1.26
C TYR A 133 -8.23 -3.25 -1.57
N SER A 134 -7.54 -2.70 -0.57
CA SER A 134 -6.10 -2.45 -0.57
C SER A 134 -5.43 -3.32 0.48
N MET A 135 -4.22 -3.82 0.18
CA MET A 135 -3.39 -4.62 1.09
C MET A 135 -2.08 -3.88 1.38
N ASP A 136 -1.81 -3.64 2.66
CA ASP A 136 -0.61 -2.99 3.14
C ASP A 136 0.12 -3.86 4.17
N VAL A 137 1.46 -3.81 4.16
CA VAL A 137 2.30 -4.39 5.22
C VAL A 137 2.45 -3.36 6.34
N ALA A 138 2.23 -3.78 7.58
CA ALA A 138 2.27 -2.95 8.77
C ALA A 138 3.22 -3.51 9.85
N ALA A 139 3.55 -2.66 10.82
CA ALA A 139 4.40 -3.04 11.94
C ALA A 139 3.75 -4.16 12.80
N PRO A 140 4.55 -5.07 13.38
CA PRO A 140 4.04 -6.13 14.24
C PRO A 140 3.39 -5.57 15.50
N ALA A 141 2.30 -6.20 15.92
CA ALA A 141 1.67 -5.91 17.20
C ALA A 141 2.55 -6.34 18.39
N THR A 142 2.34 -5.69 19.53
CA THR A 142 2.98 -6.07 20.80
C THR A 142 2.35 -7.35 21.37
N GLU A 143 3.07 -8.05 22.25
CA GLU A 143 2.60 -9.28 22.92
C GLU A 143 1.28 -9.11 23.70
N ALA A 144 0.91 -7.86 24.03
CA ALA A 144 -0.36 -7.54 24.69
C ALA A 144 -1.59 -7.62 23.76
N ALA A 145 -1.39 -7.56 22.44
CA ALA A 145 -2.48 -7.61 21.46
C ALA A 145 -2.91 -9.04 21.07
N TYR A 146 -2.09 -10.04 21.39
CA TYR A 146 -2.40 -11.44 21.08
C TYR A 146 -3.34 -12.05 22.13
N LEU A 147 -4.36 -12.79 21.68
CA LEU A 147 -5.22 -13.59 22.56
C LEU A 147 -4.41 -14.60 23.36
N LYS A 148 -4.82 -14.86 24.60
CA LYS A 148 -4.25 -15.91 25.45
C LYS A 148 -5.37 -16.82 25.96
N ALA A 149 -5.09 -18.11 26.07
CA ALA A 149 -6.06 -19.06 26.65
C ALA A 149 -6.43 -18.76 28.12
N THR A 150 -5.66 -17.88 28.79
CA THR A 150 -5.92 -17.38 30.15
C THR A 150 -6.82 -16.15 30.20
N ASP A 151 -7.14 -15.52 29.05
CA ASP A 151 -8.01 -14.35 29.02
C ASP A 151 -9.47 -14.79 29.31
N PRO A 152 -10.22 -14.08 30.16
CA PRO A 152 -11.52 -14.55 30.67
C PRO A 152 -12.65 -14.56 29.63
N ASP A 153 -12.43 -13.91 28.48
CA ASP A 153 -13.38 -13.79 27.37
C ASP A 153 -12.98 -14.62 26.14
N VAL A 154 -11.85 -15.34 26.20
CA VAL A 154 -11.38 -16.20 25.11
C VAL A 154 -12.06 -17.56 25.15
N LEU A 155 -12.53 -17.99 23.98
CA LEU A 155 -13.16 -19.27 23.76
C LEU A 155 -12.19 -20.21 23.03
N VAL A 156 -12.10 -21.45 23.51
CA VAL A 156 -11.42 -22.55 22.82
C VAL A 156 -12.50 -23.36 22.07
N PRO A 157 -12.50 -23.37 20.73
CA PRO A 157 -13.49 -24.08 19.93
C PRO A 157 -13.30 -25.60 20.06
N GLY A 158 -14.29 -26.27 20.66
CA GLY A 158 -14.33 -27.73 20.70
C GLY A 158 -14.36 -28.33 19.30
N GLY A 159 -13.50 -29.32 19.03
CA GLY A 159 -13.40 -29.99 17.74
C GLY A 159 -12.26 -29.51 16.83
N LEU A 160 -11.62 -28.37 17.11
CA LEU A 160 -10.45 -27.90 16.35
C LEU A 160 -9.11 -28.34 16.98
N LEU A 161 -9.06 -29.60 17.45
CA LEU A 161 -7.88 -30.24 18.07
C LEU A 161 -7.39 -31.47 17.29
N VAL A 162 -7.89 -31.65 16.07
CA VAL A 162 -7.57 -32.75 15.16
C VAL A 162 -7.11 -32.19 13.82
N ASP A 163 -6.68 -33.07 12.94
CA ASP A 163 -6.38 -32.77 11.54
C ASP A 163 -7.63 -32.43 10.73
N ASP A 164 -7.49 -31.63 9.66
CA ASP A 164 -8.54 -31.36 8.66
C ASP A 164 -9.96 -31.09 9.25
N ALA A 165 -10.07 -30.16 10.21
CA ALA A 165 -11.33 -29.82 10.87
C ALA A 165 -11.76 -28.36 10.65
N SER A 166 -13.07 -28.13 10.72
CA SER A 166 -13.66 -26.79 10.64
C SER A 166 -14.87 -26.63 11.55
N LEU A 167 -15.03 -25.44 12.15
CA LEU A 167 -16.13 -25.11 13.07
C LEU A 167 -16.73 -23.74 12.74
N GLN A 168 -18.07 -23.67 12.69
CA GLN A 168 -18.78 -22.40 12.58
C GLN A 168 -18.84 -21.69 13.95
N VAL A 169 -18.52 -20.40 13.97
CA VAL A 169 -18.64 -19.53 15.14
C VAL A 169 -19.33 -18.21 14.78
N ASP A 170 -19.90 -17.53 15.79
CA ASP A 170 -20.49 -16.20 15.63
C ASP A 170 -19.41 -15.12 15.68
N ILE A 171 -19.45 -14.16 14.75
CA ILE A 171 -18.56 -12.98 14.69
C ILE A 171 -18.96 -11.93 15.76
N GLY A 172 -20.20 -12.02 16.27
CA GLY A 172 -20.77 -11.08 17.23
C GLY A 172 -21.28 -9.77 16.64
N PHE A 173 -20.93 -9.43 15.39
CA PHE A 173 -21.44 -8.30 14.63
C PHE A 173 -21.60 -8.65 13.14
N SER A 174 -22.25 -7.77 12.38
CA SER A 174 -22.35 -7.90 10.92
C SER A 174 -21.07 -7.39 10.25
N PHE A 175 -20.24 -8.31 9.76
CA PHE A 175 -19.03 -8.01 8.99
C PHE A 175 -19.32 -8.08 7.50
N LYS A 176 -18.96 -7.05 6.72
CA LYS A 176 -19.08 -7.02 5.27
C LYS A 176 -17.77 -7.47 4.60
N PHE A 177 -17.77 -8.68 4.05
CA PHE A 177 -16.69 -9.19 3.20
C PHE A 177 -17.14 -9.09 1.74
N TYR A 178 -16.42 -8.31 0.92
CA TYR A 178 -16.79 -8.10 -0.49
C TYR A 178 -18.27 -7.70 -0.72
N ASP A 179 -18.76 -6.83 0.16
CA ASP A 179 -20.14 -6.29 0.28
C ASP A 179 -21.21 -7.28 0.76
N LYS A 180 -20.92 -8.58 0.78
CA LYS A 180 -21.78 -9.57 1.41
C LYS A 180 -21.64 -9.50 2.93
N ALA A 181 -22.77 -9.39 3.62
CA ALA A 181 -22.83 -9.29 5.08
C ALA A 181 -22.86 -10.68 5.72
N TYR A 182 -22.00 -10.89 6.71
CA TYR A 182 -21.83 -12.13 7.46
C TYR A 182 -21.87 -11.86 8.97
N THR A 183 -22.58 -12.70 9.71
CA THR A 183 -22.60 -12.70 11.18
C THR A 183 -21.89 -13.90 11.79
N LYS A 184 -21.44 -14.83 10.94
CA LYS A 184 -20.76 -16.07 11.27
C LYS A 184 -19.60 -16.30 10.31
N CYS A 185 -18.62 -17.09 10.73
CA CYS A 185 -17.58 -17.64 9.87
C CYS A 185 -17.25 -19.08 10.30
N HIS A 186 -16.62 -19.82 9.42
CA HIS A 186 -16.06 -21.14 9.68
C HIS A 186 -14.56 -21.02 9.85
N ILE A 187 -14.05 -21.37 11.04
CA ILE A 187 -12.61 -21.45 11.31
C ILE A 187 -12.11 -22.83 10.87
N SER A 188 -10.95 -22.90 10.23
CA SER A 188 -10.28 -24.14 9.84
C SER A 188 -9.01 -24.39 10.66
N THR A 189 -8.67 -25.66 10.89
CA THR A 189 -7.36 -26.05 11.46
C THR A 189 -6.21 -25.67 10.54
N ASN A 190 -6.44 -25.69 9.23
CA ASN A 190 -5.48 -25.38 8.17
C ASN A 190 -5.25 -23.87 7.96
N GLY A 191 -5.51 -23.03 8.97
CA GLY A 191 -5.05 -21.64 9.00
C GLY A 191 -5.81 -20.63 8.13
N LEU A 192 -7.09 -20.89 7.83
CA LEU A 192 -8.01 -20.00 7.12
C LEU A 192 -9.38 -19.89 7.81
N ILE A 193 -10.14 -18.84 7.47
CA ILE A 193 -11.59 -18.80 7.67
C ILE A 193 -12.34 -18.70 6.35
N SER A 194 -13.53 -19.26 6.31
CA SER A 194 -14.47 -19.19 5.17
C SER A 194 -15.84 -18.73 5.66
N PHE A 195 -16.60 -18.03 4.82
CA PHE A 195 -17.86 -17.43 5.25
C PHE A 195 -19.12 -18.22 4.87
N ASP A 196 -19.08 -19.00 3.78
CA ASP A 196 -20.28 -19.69 3.25
C ASP A 196 -20.44 -21.14 3.76
N GLN A 197 -19.34 -21.85 4.03
CA GLN A 197 -19.34 -23.27 4.43
C GLN A 197 -18.04 -23.61 5.17
N GLY A 198 -18.00 -24.76 5.85
CA GLY A 198 -16.77 -25.27 6.49
C GLY A 198 -15.74 -25.72 5.46
N VAL A 199 -14.46 -25.45 5.73
CA VAL A 199 -13.35 -25.80 4.83
C VAL A 199 -12.26 -26.55 5.59
N THR A 200 -11.90 -27.72 5.08
CA THR A 200 -10.86 -28.61 5.62
C THR A 200 -9.72 -28.84 4.63
N ALA A 201 -9.66 -28.08 3.53
CA ALA A 201 -8.58 -28.23 2.54
C ALA A 201 -7.23 -27.86 3.17
N TRP A 202 -6.24 -28.74 3.07
CA TRP A 202 -4.87 -28.53 3.56
C TRP A 202 -3.92 -27.91 2.53
N SER A 203 -4.26 -28.00 1.24
CA SER A 203 -3.43 -27.52 0.12
C SER A 203 -3.95 -26.19 -0.43
N PRO A 204 -3.20 -25.09 -0.32
CA PRO A 204 -3.55 -23.80 -0.91
C PRO A 204 -3.73 -23.85 -2.43
N THR A 205 -4.78 -23.18 -2.89
CA THR A 205 -4.98 -22.78 -4.29
C THR A 205 -4.43 -21.38 -4.52
N ALA A 206 -4.18 -21.04 -5.79
CA ALA A 206 -3.74 -19.70 -6.18
C ALA A 206 -4.77 -18.64 -5.74
N ILE A 207 -4.31 -17.40 -5.51
CA ILE A 207 -5.20 -16.28 -5.14
C ILE A 207 -5.06 -15.16 -6.18
N PRO A 208 -6.12 -14.78 -6.91
CA PRO A 208 -7.41 -15.49 -7.01
C PRO A 208 -7.32 -16.80 -7.83
N SER A 209 -8.18 -17.80 -7.55
CA SER A 209 -8.37 -19.02 -8.35
C SER A 209 -9.85 -19.29 -8.65
N THR A 210 -10.14 -20.05 -9.70
CA THR A 210 -11.48 -20.61 -9.96
C THR A 210 -11.74 -21.94 -9.22
N ASP A 211 -10.76 -22.44 -8.46
CA ASP A 211 -10.87 -23.66 -7.67
C ASP A 211 -11.38 -23.37 -6.25
N LEU A 212 -12.10 -24.31 -5.64
CA LEU A 212 -12.58 -24.17 -4.26
C LEU A 212 -11.44 -24.26 -3.23
N PRO A 213 -11.55 -23.62 -2.06
CA PRO A 213 -12.71 -22.91 -1.51
C PRO A 213 -12.90 -21.50 -2.09
N ASP A 214 -14.09 -20.92 -1.93
CA ASP A 214 -14.37 -19.51 -2.22
C ASP A 214 -14.71 -18.74 -0.93
N ASN A 215 -14.73 -17.41 -1.01
CA ASN A 215 -15.25 -16.52 0.05
C ASN A 215 -14.54 -16.76 1.39
N TYR A 216 -13.22 -16.59 1.37
CA TYR A 216 -12.33 -16.92 2.48
C TYR A 216 -11.28 -15.82 2.74
N ILE A 217 -10.79 -15.81 3.98
CA ILE A 217 -9.60 -15.10 4.40
C ILE A 217 -8.59 -16.18 4.81
N ALA A 218 -7.41 -16.16 4.22
CA ALA A 218 -6.31 -17.06 4.56
C ALA A 218 -5.19 -16.26 5.26
N PRO A 219 -5.21 -16.17 6.60
CA PRO A 219 -4.08 -15.64 7.36
C PRO A 219 -2.80 -16.44 7.12
N PHE A 220 -2.87 -17.77 7.13
CA PHE A 220 -1.72 -18.64 6.84
C PHE A 220 -2.25 -20.04 6.45
N TRP A 221 -2.82 -20.15 5.26
CA TRP A 221 -3.36 -21.43 4.78
C TRP A 221 -2.23 -22.41 4.50
N SER A 222 -2.20 -23.52 5.23
CA SER A 222 -1.19 -24.59 5.14
C SER A 222 -1.76 -25.87 5.76
N ASP A 223 -1.12 -27.00 5.46
CA ASP A 223 -1.34 -28.30 6.09
C ASP A 223 -0.90 -28.27 7.57
N LEU A 224 -1.86 -28.09 8.50
CA LEU A 224 -1.63 -27.80 9.92
C LEU A 224 -2.45 -28.70 10.85
N ASN A 225 -1.75 -29.43 11.73
CA ASN A 225 -2.35 -30.43 12.59
C ASN A 225 -2.17 -30.06 14.09
N PRO A 226 -3.16 -29.42 14.75
CA PRO A 226 -3.05 -29.05 16.16
C PRO A 226 -2.88 -30.27 17.08
N GLY A 227 -3.46 -31.43 16.71
CA GLY A 227 -3.41 -32.66 17.50
C GLY A 227 -2.04 -33.35 17.49
N ALA A 228 -1.21 -33.15 16.46
CA ALA A 228 0.07 -33.84 16.31
C ALA A 228 1.22 -33.25 17.15
N GLY A 229 1.11 -31.99 17.59
CA GLY A 229 2.18 -31.26 18.30
C GLY A 229 1.70 -30.29 19.37
N GLY A 230 0.42 -30.28 19.73
CA GLY A 230 -0.14 -29.40 20.75
C GLY A 230 -0.24 -27.95 20.29
N GLY A 231 -0.96 -27.72 19.19
CA GLY A 231 -1.42 -26.39 18.78
C GLY A 231 -2.81 -26.09 19.35
N ALA A 232 -3.18 -24.81 19.39
CA ALA A 232 -4.50 -24.36 19.84
C ALA A 232 -5.07 -23.30 18.91
N ILE A 233 -6.40 -23.28 18.78
CA ILE A 233 -7.13 -22.19 18.16
C ILE A 233 -7.91 -21.47 19.26
N LEU A 234 -7.85 -20.15 19.28
CA LEU A 234 -8.49 -19.28 20.26
C LEU A 234 -9.34 -18.25 19.52
N TYR A 235 -10.50 -17.86 20.04
CA TYR A 235 -11.23 -16.72 19.49
C TYR A 235 -11.97 -15.91 20.56
N ALA A 236 -12.23 -14.63 20.27
CA ALA A 236 -12.99 -13.73 21.13
C ALA A 236 -13.66 -12.62 20.31
N THR A 237 -14.79 -12.09 20.80
CA THR A 237 -15.35 -10.81 20.34
C THR A 237 -15.15 -9.77 21.44
N ARG A 238 -14.38 -8.72 21.16
CA ARG A 238 -13.99 -7.68 22.12
C ARG A 238 -14.56 -6.31 21.76
N GLY A 239 -14.60 -5.40 22.74
CA GLY A 239 -15.09 -4.03 22.58
C GLY A 239 -16.62 -3.90 22.71
N THR A 240 -17.13 -2.72 22.38
CA THR A 240 -18.57 -2.39 22.41
C THR A 240 -19.01 -1.85 21.05
N ALA A 241 -20.26 -2.10 20.67
CA ALA A 241 -20.79 -1.61 19.39
C ALA A 241 -20.77 -0.07 19.34
N PRO A 242 -20.45 0.56 18.19
CA PRO A 242 -20.18 -0.04 16.87
C PRO A 242 -18.68 -0.31 16.59
N ASN A 243 -17.84 -0.44 17.62
CA ASN A 243 -16.38 -0.55 17.51
C ASN A 243 -15.84 -1.90 18.03
N ARG A 244 -16.57 -2.99 17.83
CA ARG A 244 -16.10 -4.33 18.23
C ARG A 244 -15.01 -4.87 17.30
N THR A 245 -14.24 -5.81 17.81
CA THR A 245 -13.28 -6.61 17.06
C THR A 245 -13.52 -8.08 17.28
N PHE A 246 -13.60 -8.85 16.21
CA PHE A 246 -13.63 -10.31 16.27
C PHE A 246 -12.23 -10.82 15.96
N ILE A 247 -11.66 -11.60 16.88
CA ILE A 247 -10.25 -12.00 16.87
C ILE A 247 -10.18 -13.52 16.89
N ILE A 248 -9.36 -14.11 16.01
CA ILE A 248 -9.03 -15.53 16.00
C ILE A 248 -7.51 -15.67 16.01
N LYS A 249 -6.95 -16.48 16.91
CA LYS A 249 -5.54 -16.79 16.97
C LYS A 249 -5.32 -18.29 16.77
N TRP A 250 -4.39 -18.61 15.88
CA TRP A 250 -3.80 -19.92 15.72
C TRP A 250 -2.48 -19.90 16.48
N GLU A 251 -2.40 -20.65 17.58
CA GLU A 251 -1.29 -20.65 18.52
C GLU A 251 -0.48 -21.94 18.42
N GLU A 252 0.81 -21.79 18.12
CA GLU A 252 1.81 -22.87 18.09
C GLU A 252 1.36 -24.05 17.21
N MET A 253 0.71 -23.74 16.09
CA MET A 253 0.13 -24.69 15.14
C MET A 253 1.22 -25.52 14.46
N PRO A 254 1.24 -26.86 14.66
CA PRO A 254 2.24 -27.73 14.07
C PRO A 254 2.03 -27.94 12.56
N GLU A 255 3.13 -27.96 11.80
CA GLU A 255 3.16 -28.52 10.43
C GLU A 255 2.79 -30.02 10.48
N TYR A 256 1.85 -30.47 9.65
CA TYR A 256 1.36 -31.87 9.63
C TYR A 256 2.51 -32.89 9.59
N TYR A 257 3.42 -32.76 8.62
CA TYR A 257 4.53 -33.71 8.42
C TYR A 257 5.64 -33.59 9.46
N THR A 258 5.74 -32.48 10.20
CA THR A 258 6.84 -32.24 11.14
C THR A 258 6.34 -31.43 12.33
N PRO A 259 5.69 -32.07 13.32
CA PRO A 259 4.96 -31.36 14.38
C PRO A 259 5.82 -30.54 15.37
N THR A 260 7.15 -30.61 15.24
CA THR A 260 8.10 -29.76 15.96
C THR A 260 8.29 -28.39 15.30
N ARG A 261 7.89 -28.22 14.04
CA ARG A 261 7.85 -26.94 13.33
C ARG A 261 6.46 -26.35 13.50
N LYS A 262 6.39 -25.13 14.02
CA LYS A 262 5.15 -24.47 14.42
C LYS A 262 5.05 -23.06 13.87
N VAL A 263 3.82 -22.55 13.78
CA VAL A 263 3.54 -21.16 13.40
C VAL A 263 2.47 -20.57 14.32
N THR A 264 2.58 -19.28 14.65
CA THR A 264 1.59 -18.54 15.44
C THR A 264 1.21 -17.25 14.73
N PHE A 265 -0.09 -17.05 14.52
CA PHE A 265 -0.67 -15.89 13.84
C PHE A 265 -2.08 -15.59 14.34
N GLN A 266 -2.54 -14.36 14.13
CA GLN A 266 -3.84 -13.87 14.59
C GLN A 266 -4.54 -13.03 13.52
N LEU A 267 -5.81 -13.33 13.28
CA LEU A 267 -6.73 -12.57 12.43
C LEU A 267 -7.60 -11.67 13.31
N THR A 268 -7.78 -10.42 12.90
CA THR A 268 -8.72 -9.45 13.50
C THR A 268 -9.65 -8.88 12.42
N LEU A 269 -10.95 -8.98 12.64
CA LEU A 269 -11.99 -8.30 11.86
C LEU A 269 -12.53 -7.12 12.67
N TYR A 270 -12.69 -5.95 12.05
CA TYR A 270 -13.13 -4.72 12.73
C TYR A 270 -14.57 -4.35 12.36
N GLU A 271 -15.43 -4.14 13.35
CA GLU A 271 -16.79 -3.64 13.17
C GLU A 271 -16.78 -2.23 12.53
N GLY A 272 -17.82 -1.92 11.75
CA GLY A 272 -18.00 -0.63 11.08
C GLY A 272 -17.07 -0.42 9.88
N SER A 273 -15.75 -0.40 10.12
CA SER A 273 -14.74 -0.24 9.07
C SER A 273 -14.65 -1.45 8.13
N ASN A 274 -15.01 -2.65 8.62
CA ASN A 274 -14.89 -3.92 7.90
C ASN A 274 -13.46 -4.18 7.36
N SER A 275 -12.45 -3.59 8.03
CA SER A 275 -11.04 -3.90 7.79
C SER A 275 -10.69 -5.29 8.32
N ILE A 276 -9.65 -5.87 7.73
CA ILE A 276 -9.06 -7.15 8.11
C ILE A 276 -7.60 -6.87 8.49
N GLU A 277 -7.13 -7.39 9.61
CA GLU A 277 -5.71 -7.34 9.98
C GLU A 277 -5.23 -8.74 10.37
N VAL A 278 -4.09 -9.14 9.83
CA VAL A 278 -3.39 -10.37 10.19
C VAL A 278 -2.07 -10.01 10.85
N GLN A 279 -1.85 -10.51 12.06
CA GLN A 279 -0.68 -10.30 12.89
C GLN A 279 0.10 -11.62 13.00
N TYR A 280 1.35 -11.64 12.53
CA TYR A 280 2.19 -12.83 12.58
C TYR A 280 3.18 -12.72 13.73
N LYS A 281 3.20 -13.71 14.63
CA LYS A 281 4.00 -13.67 15.85
C LYS A 281 5.36 -14.35 15.67
N ASN A 282 5.35 -15.62 15.26
CA ASN A 282 6.55 -16.44 15.13
C ASN A 282 6.30 -17.64 14.22
N ILE A 283 7.40 -18.13 13.64
CA ILE A 283 7.47 -19.40 12.93
C ILE A 283 8.76 -20.12 13.37
N THR A 284 8.70 -21.43 13.59
CA THR A 284 9.87 -22.21 13.97
C THR A 284 10.85 -22.31 12.79
N ALA A 285 12.15 -22.29 13.10
CA ALA A 285 13.18 -22.53 12.10
C ALA A 285 12.93 -23.85 11.35
N GLY A 286 12.96 -23.77 10.02
CA GLY A 286 12.78 -24.92 9.12
C GLY A 286 11.33 -25.29 8.77
N PHE A 287 10.32 -24.57 9.29
CA PHE A 287 8.96 -24.63 8.72
C PHE A 287 9.03 -24.37 7.20
N GLY A 288 8.43 -25.25 6.40
CA GLY A 288 8.42 -25.16 4.94
C GLY A 288 9.39 -26.08 4.20
N ASP A 289 10.56 -26.38 4.80
CA ASP A 289 11.79 -26.81 4.10
C ASP A 289 11.70 -28.09 3.26
N THR A 290 10.59 -28.85 3.33
CA THR A 290 10.49 -30.21 2.76
C THR A 290 9.32 -30.47 1.81
N ARG A 291 8.22 -29.71 1.87
CA ARG A 291 7.06 -29.84 0.95
C ARG A 291 5.87 -28.89 1.17
N THR A 292 5.96 -27.93 2.09
CA THR A 292 4.79 -27.20 2.59
C THR A 292 4.39 -26.07 1.64
N TYR A 293 3.11 -25.99 1.30
CA TYR A 293 2.53 -24.86 0.58
C TYR A 293 1.92 -23.87 1.57
N VAL A 294 2.14 -22.57 1.36
CA VAL A 294 1.51 -21.51 2.15
C VAL A 294 0.72 -20.58 1.23
N GLY A 295 -0.56 -20.39 1.55
CA GLY A 295 -1.44 -19.40 0.93
C GLY A 295 -1.78 -18.30 1.93
N MET A 296 -1.48 -17.05 1.59
CA MET A 296 -1.80 -15.88 2.40
C MET A 296 -2.54 -14.87 1.53
N GLY A 297 -3.75 -14.48 1.93
CA GLY A 297 -4.59 -13.61 1.11
C GLY A 297 -6.05 -13.52 1.52
N ILE A 298 -6.83 -12.84 0.69
CA ILE A 298 -8.30 -12.79 0.73
C ILE A 298 -8.85 -13.11 -0.66
N GLU A 299 -9.98 -13.81 -0.72
CA GLU A 299 -10.63 -14.14 -1.99
C GLU A 299 -12.16 -14.19 -1.86
N SER A 300 -12.86 -13.75 -2.91
CA SER A 300 -14.31 -13.90 -3.03
C SER A 300 -14.75 -14.27 -4.44
N ARG A 301 -15.69 -15.21 -4.52
CA ARG A 301 -16.47 -15.52 -5.74
C ARG A 301 -17.85 -14.91 -5.67
N ASN A 302 -18.35 -14.42 -6.80
CA ASN A 302 -19.67 -13.81 -6.93
C ASN A 302 -19.85 -12.66 -5.95
N TYR A 303 -18.80 -11.85 -5.78
CA TYR A 303 -18.75 -10.75 -4.82
C TYR A 303 -19.94 -9.81 -4.99
N GLY A 304 -20.55 -9.47 -3.86
CA GLY A 304 -21.74 -8.66 -3.78
C GLY A 304 -22.95 -9.19 -4.57
N ALA A 305 -22.94 -10.42 -5.11
CA ALA A 305 -23.94 -11.09 -5.98
C ALA A 305 -24.42 -10.30 -7.23
N ILE A 306 -23.93 -9.07 -7.38
CA ILE A 306 -24.62 -8.03 -8.12
C ILE A 306 -23.64 -6.91 -8.53
N GLN A 307 -22.45 -7.25 -9.05
CA GLN A 307 -21.42 -6.32 -9.60
C GLN A 307 -20.92 -6.87 -10.95
N PRO A 308 -20.33 -6.10 -11.89
CA PRO A 308 -19.80 -6.68 -13.11
C PRO A 308 -18.61 -7.56 -12.73
N GLN A 309 -18.73 -8.84 -12.98
CA GLN A 309 -17.74 -9.83 -12.60
C GLN A 309 -16.53 -9.78 -13.55
N PRO A 310 -15.30 -10.11 -13.10
CA PRO A 310 -14.25 -10.53 -14.02
C PRO A 310 -14.72 -11.81 -14.72
N ALA A 311 -14.09 -12.18 -15.84
CA ALA A 311 -14.48 -13.37 -16.63
C ALA A 311 -14.46 -14.71 -15.85
N SER A 312 -13.83 -14.74 -14.67
CA SER A 312 -13.77 -15.88 -13.74
C SER A 312 -14.82 -15.84 -12.60
N ASN A 313 -15.51 -14.72 -12.39
CA ASN A 313 -16.28 -14.39 -11.18
C ASN A 313 -15.51 -14.41 -9.84
N VAL A 314 -14.18 -14.50 -9.86
CA VAL A 314 -13.35 -14.54 -8.65
C VAL A 314 -12.37 -13.37 -8.61
N ILE A 315 -12.27 -12.73 -7.45
CA ILE A 315 -11.34 -11.66 -7.13
C ILE A 315 -10.65 -11.91 -5.79
N GLY A 316 -9.44 -11.38 -5.62
CA GLY A 316 -8.69 -11.56 -4.40
C GLY A 316 -7.37 -10.81 -4.39
N LEU A 317 -6.78 -10.72 -3.20
CA LEU A 317 -5.45 -10.18 -2.96
C LEU A 317 -4.59 -11.27 -2.33
N ARG A 318 -3.45 -11.57 -2.97
CA ARG A 318 -2.45 -12.49 -2.44
C ARG A 318 -1.29 -11.72 -1.78
N ALA A 319 -0.90 -12.14 -0.60
CA ALA A 319 0.33 -11.73 0.05
C ALA A 319 1.48 -12.71 -0.22
N ALA A 320 1.18 -14.01 -0.22
CA ALA A 320 2.10 -15.09 -0.56
C ALA A 320 1.31 -16.30 -1.08
N HIS A 321 1.87 -17.05 -2.03
CA HIS A 321 1.30 -18.31 -2.51
C HIS A 321 2.38 -19.21 -3.12
N GLY A 322 2.45 -20.47 -2.69
CA GLY A 322 3.29 -21.51 -3.29
C GLY A 322 4.06 -22.34 -2.27
N LEU A 323 5.03 -23.11 -2.75
CA LEU A 323 5.97 -23.86 -1.91
C LEU A 323 6.82 -22.90 -1.07
N VAL A 324 7.00 -23.23 0.21
CA VAL A 324 7.98 -22.60 1.11
C VAL A 324 9.36 -23.25 0.90
N ASP A 325 9.82 -23.26 -0.35
CA ASP A 325 11.20 -23.58 -0.71
C ASP A 325 11.99 -22.32 -1.08
N SER A 326 13.32 -22.50 -1.19
CA SER A 326 14.43 -21.59 -1.59
C SER A 326 14.18 -20.10 -1.89
N ALA A 327 13.10 -19.72 -2.60
CA ALA A 327 12.69 -18.33 -2.78
C ALA A 327 12.10 -17.72 -1.50
N ASN A 328 11.20 -18.43 -0.80
CA ASN A 328 10.65 -18.08 0.52
C ASN A 328 9.99 -16.68 0.69
N LYS A 329 9.64 -15.91 -0.35
CA LYS A 329 9.28 -14.47 -0.19
C LYS A 329 7.79 -14.14 -0.08
N ASP A 330 7.48 -13.05 0.63
CA ASP A 330 6.22 -12.30 0.61
C ASP A 330 6.10 -11.33 -0.60
N ILE A 331 5.03 -10.53 -0.65
CA ILE A 331 4.76 -9.54 -1.71
C ILE A 331 5.89 -8.52 -1.95
N ASP A 332 6.63 -8.15 -0.90
CA ASP A 332 7.73 -7.19 -0.97
C ASP A 332 9.10 -7.85 -1.25
N GLY A 333 9.14 -9.18 -1.37
CA GLY A 333 10.39 -9.91 -1.58
C GLY A 333 11.14 -10.23 -0.28
N ASN A 334 10.49 -10.15 0.89
CA ASN A 334 11.08 -10.51 2.19
C ASN A 334 10.75 -11.97 2.57
N PRO A 335 11.67 -12.72 3.21
CA PRO A 335 11.36 -14.08 3.63
C PRO A 335 10.10 -14.17 4.50
N ILE A 336 9.23 -15.15 4.25
CA ILE A 336 8.13 -15.57 5.16
C ILE A 336 8.71 -16.01 6.53
N LYS A 337 10.01 -16.27 6.60
CA LYS A 337 10.77 -16.48 7.84
C LYS A 337 11.09 -15.19 8.63
N ASN A 338 10.79 -14.00 8.11
CA ASN A 338 11.01 -12.69 8.75
C ASN A 338 9.84 -12.21 9.65
N PHE A 339 9.14 -13.11 10.33
CA PHE A 339 8.18 -12.71 11.36
C PHE A 339 8.90 -12.13 12.59
N PRO A 340 8.32 -11.15 13.32
CA PRO A 340 6.93 -10.70 13.21
C PRO A 340 6.71 -9.49 12.30
N TYR A 341 5.57 -9.47 11.61
CA TYR A 341 5.00 -8.31 10.91
C TYR A 341 3.46 -8.45 10.82
N ALA A 342 2.79 -7.46 10.24
CA ALA A 342 1.35 -7.48 10.02
C ALA A 342 0.98 -7.26 8.54
N ILE A 343 -0.16 -7.78 8.11
CA ILE A 343 -0.80 -7.46 6.84
C ILE A 343 -2.19 -6.92 7.12
N ARG A 344 -2.56 -5.80 6.51
CA ARG A 344 -3.87 -5.18 6.67
C ARG A 344 -4.56 -5.09 5.32
N TYR A 345 -5.78 -5.62 5.24
CA TYR A 345 -6.67 -5.41 4.11
C TYR A 345 -7.71 -4.36 4.48
N THR A 346 -7.58 -3.19 3.89
CA THR A 346 -8.51 -2.07 4.03
C THR A 346 -9.52 -2.10 2.90
N ARG A 347 -10.80 -1.92 3.23
CA ARG A 347 -11.84 -1.68 2.23
C ARG A 347 -11.79 -0.23 1.77
N PRO A 348 -12.25 0.09 0.55
CA PRO A 348 -12.48 1.47 0.18
C PRO A 348 -13.57 2.02 1.11
N VAL A 349 -13.37 3.24 1.64
CA VAL A 349 -14.41 3.94 2.40
C VAL A 349 -15.46 4.41 1.41
N VAL A 350 -16.49 3.58 1.20
CA VAL A 350 -17.59 3.81 0.27
C VAL A 350 -18.76 4.44 1.01
N PHE A 351 -19.12 5.67 0.67
CA PHE A 351 -20.43 6.23 1.00
C PHE A 351 -21.44 5.78 -0.04
N THR A 352 -22.63 5.37 0.40
CA THR A 352 -23.75 4.97 -0.46
C THR A 352 -24.84 6.02 -0.39
N VAL A 353 -25.17 6.63 -1.53
CA VAL A 353 -26.34 7.52 -1.64
C VAL A 353 -27.43 6.77 -2.39
N GLU A 354 -28.48 6.36 -1.66
CA GLU A 354 -29.65 5.68 -2.22
C GLU A 354 -30.64 6.70 -2.77
N SER A 355 -31.11 6.49 -4.00
CA SER A 355 -32.12 7.29 -4.69
C SER A 355 -33.19 6.37 -5.25
N ASN A 356 -34.38 6.40 -4.64
CA ASN A 356 -35.52 5.63 -5.10
C ASN A 356 -36.22 6.39 -6.24
N TYR A 357 -36.19 5.82 -7.45
CA TYR A 357 -36.84 6.38 -8.63
C TYR A 357 -38.11 5.57 -8.94
N GLN A 358 -39.26 6.22 -8.79
CA GLN A 358 -40.55 5.61 -9.09
C GLN A 358 -40.87 5.70 -10.59
N LYS A 359 -41.46 4.64 -11.14
CA LYS A 359 -41.90 4.59 -12.53
C LYS A 359 -43.02 5.61 -12.78
N PRO A 360 -42.88 6.51 -13.77
CA PRO A 360 -43.96 7.41 -14.14
C PRO A 360 -45.21 6.64 -14.58
N THR A 361 -46.36 7.07 -14.07
CA THR A 361 -47.69 6.57 -14.42
C THR A 361 -48.30 7.39 -15.56
N ALA A 362 -49.44 6.96 -16.09
CA ALA A 362 -50.19 7.73 -17.09
C ALA A 362 -50.78 9.05 -16.55
N LEU A 363 -50.69 9.32 -15.23
CA LEU A 363 -51.13 10.55 -14.59
C LEU A 363 -50.00 11.57 -14.41
N ASP A 364 -48.74 11.18 -14.66
CA ASP A 364 -47.59 12.07 -14.51
C ASP A 364 -47.48 13.05 -15.70
N PRO A 365 -47.24 14.35 -15.44
CA PRO A 365 -47.20 15.37 -16.47
C PRO A 365 -46.04 15.12 -17.46
N GLN A 366 -46.39 15.08 -18.75
CA GLN A 366 -45.42 14.87 -19.83
C GLN A 366 -44.56 16.13 -20.06
N VAL A 367 -43.25 15.95 -20.17
CA VAL A 367 -42.29 17.01 -20.50
C VAL A 367 -42.07 17.01 -22.03
N THR A 368 -42.36 18.13 -22.68
CA THR A 368 -42.26 18.30 -24.14
C THR A 368 -40.93 18.89 -24.61
N THR A 369 -40.00 19.22 -23.70
CA THR A 369 -38.68 19.76 -24.03
C THR A 369 -37.68 18.63 -24.28
N THR A 370 -37.11 18.57 -25.49
CA THR A 370 -36.39 17.40 -26.02
C THR A 370 -34.89 17.35 -25.74
N GLU A 371 -34.31 18.33 -25.04
CA GLU A 371 -32.87 18.40 -24.76
C GLU A 371 -32.59 18.34 -23.25
N PRO A 372 -31.92 17.29 -22.74
CA PRO A 372 -31.35 17.32 -21.40
C PRO A 372 -30.12 18.24 -21.42
N THR A 373 -30.17 19.36 -20.71
CA THR A 373 -29.01 20.24 -20.54
C THR A 373 -27.85 19.44 -19.93
N PRO A 374 -26.70 19.29 -20.61
CA PRO A 374 -25.55 18.57 -20.04
C PRO A 374 -25.02 19.31 -18.81
N LEU A 375 -24.58 18.58 -17.79
CA LEU A 375 -23.95 19.17 -16.61
C LEU A 375 -22.62 19.83 -17.01
N THR A 376 -22.62 21.17 -17.12
CA THR A 376 -21.46 21.92 -17.62
C THR A 376 -20.35 22.15 -16.59
N GLY A 377 -20.40 21.51 -15.41
CA GLY A 377 -19.27 21.52 -14.47
C GLY A 377 -19.58 21.10 -13.03
N PRO A 378 -18.55 21.02 -12.17
CA PRO A 378 -18.65 20.52 -10.79
C PRO A 378 -19.47 21.39 -9.81
N GLY A 379 -19.95 22.55 -10.27
CA GLY A 379 -20.80 23.46 -9.49
C GLY A 379 -22.30 23.32 -9.75
N ASP A 380 -22.73 22.41 -10.63
CA ASP A 380 -24.16 22.22 -10.92
C ASP A 380 -24.88 21.54 -9.74
N LEU A 381 -25.87 22.23 -9.17
CA LEU A 381 -26.64 21.78 -8.01
C LEU A 381 -27.98 21.14 -8.38
N SER A 382 -28.33 21.04 -9.66
CA SER A 382 -29.62 20.50 -10.13
C SER A 382 -29.80 18.98 -9.95
N ILE A 383 -28.73 18.28 -9.58
CA ILE A 383 -28.60 16.81 -9.69
C ILE A 383 -28.91 16.00 -8.43
N PHE A 384 -29.25 16.65 -7.32
CA PHE A 384 -30.00 15.94 -6.29
C PHE A 384 -31.49 16.07 -6.60
N PRO A 385 -32.17 15.00 -7.07
CA PRO A 385 -33.61 15.04 -7.14
C PRO A 385 -34.12 15.33 -5.73
N ALA A 386 -34.81 16.47 -5.56
CA ALA A 386 -35.59 16.70 -4.35
C ALA A 386 -36.52 15.49 -4.18
N VAL A 387 -36.62 14.96 -2.96
CA VAL A 387 -37.42 13.76 -2.65
C VAL A 387 -38.80 13.90 -3.32
N LYS A 388 -39.06 13.07 -4.36
CA LYS A 388 -40.21 13.13 -5.29
C LYS A 388 -40.14 14.21 -6.41
N THR A 389 -39.05 14.29 -7.17
CA THR A 389 -39.03 15.06 -8.45
C THR A 389 -39.35 14.16 -9.63
N HIS A 390 -40.56 14.31 -10.18
CA HIS A 390 -41.07 13.53 -11.30
C HIS A 390 -40.81 14.29 -12.62
N TYR A 391 -40.11 13.67 -13.56
CA TYR A 391 -39.85 14.24 -14.90
C TYR A 391 -40.36 13.28 -15.98
N GLY A 392 -41.56 13.59 -16.50
CA GLY A 392 -42.33 12.68 -17.37
C GLY A 392 -41.78 12.55 -18.78
N THR A 393 -40.98 11.51 -19.02
CA THR A 393 -40.82 10.88 -20.35
C THR A 393 -41.49 9.51 -20.37
N PRO A 394 -41.99 9.02 -21.52
CA PRO A 394 -42.79 7.79 -21.59
C PRO A 394 -42.14 6.55 -20.96
N ILE A 395 -43.00 5.61 -20.55
CA ILE A 395 -42.60 4.28 -20.09
C ILE A 395 -41.82 3.57 -21.21
N GLY A 396 -40.75 2.86 -20.87
CA GLY A 396 -39.96 2.12 -21.87
C GLY A 396 -38.97 2.99 -22.68
N THR A 397 -38.77 4.27 -22.33
CA THR A 397 -37.67 5.07 -22.90
C THR A 397 -36.42 5.03 -22.02
N ASN A 398 -35.25 5.13 -22.67
CA ASN A 398 -33.99 5.33 -21.96
C ASN A 398 -34.03 6.60 -21.10
N LYS A 399 -33.51 6.48 -19.89
CA LYS A 399 -33.32 7.54 -18.88
C LYS A 399 -31.84 7.62 -18.57
N ARG A 400 -31.29 8.83 -18.57
CA ARG A 400 -29.91 9.10 -18.16
C ARG A 400 -29.88 9.50 -16.70
N PHE A 401 -29.04 8.85 -15.91
CA PHE A 401 -28.79 9.14 -14.50
C PHE A 401 -27.37 9.66 -14.38
N GLU A 402 -27.15 10.72 -13.61
CA GLU A 402 -25.83 11.36 -13.49
C GLU A 402 -25.50 11.69 -12.04
N ALA A 403 -24.21 11.74 -11.74
CA ALA A 403 -23.64 12.22 -10.48
C ALA A 403 -22.28 12.87 -10.77
N PRO A 404 -21.83 13.84 -9.95
CA PRO A 404 -20.56 14.51 -10.22
C PRO A 404 -19.39 13.52 -10.05
N GLU A 405 -18.28 13.74 -10.77
CA GLU A 405 -17.06 12.93 -10.60
C GLU A 405 -16.49 13.01 -9.17
N ALA A 406 -16.75 14.13 -8.47
CA ALA A 406 -16.40 14.29 -7.08
C ALA A 406 -17.35 15.22 -6.31
N ILE A 407 -17.44 15.00 -5.00
CA ILE A 407 -18.08 15.89 -4.03
C ILE A 407 -17.00 16.37 -3.04
N TYR A 408 -16.99 17.68 -2.77
CA TYR A 408 -16.07 18.29 -1.82
C TYR A 408 -16.75 18.53 -0.47
N LEU A 409 -16.07 18.22 0.64
CA LEU A 409 -16.62 18.39 1.99
C LEU A 409 -15.70 19.21 2.90
N ASP A 410 -16.28 20.08 3.74
CA ASP A 410 -15.57 20.83 4.78
C ASP A 410 -15.05 19.91 5.91
N LYS A 411 -14.36 20.48 6.92
CA LYS A 411 -13.83 19.72 8.07
C LYS A 411 -14.91 18.95 8.87
N ASN A 412 -16.16 19.42 8.80
CA ASN A 412 -17.33 18.88 9.50
C ASN A 412 -18.19 17.95 8.63
N PHE A 413 -17.72 17.59 7.42
CA PHE A 413 -18.43 16.81 6.40
C PHE A 413 -19.63 17.52 5.73
N ASN A 414 -19.75 18.85 5.83
CA ASN A 414 -20.73 19.62 5.06
C ASN A 414 -20.32 19.71 3.57
N LYS A 415 -21.27 19.58 2.64
CA LYS A 415 -21.00 19.71 1.19
C LYS A 415 -20.58 21.14 0.81
N LEU A 416 -19.55 21.22 -0.02
CA LEU A 416 -19.07 22.43 -0.69
C LEU A 416 -19.36 22.38 -2.20
N ALA A 417 -19.46 23.56 -2.83
CA ALA A 417 -19.64 23.71 -4.27
C ALA A 417 -18.35 23.47 -5.10
N GLY A 418 -17.23 23.23 -4.43
CA GLY A 418 -15.90 23.06 -5.02
C GLY A 418 -14.85 22.92 -3.92
N PRO A 419 -13.55 22.92 -4.27
CA PRO A 419 -12.49 22.84 -3.26
C PRO A 419 -12.43 24.07 -2.33
N GLY A 420 -12.88 25.24 -2.78
CA GLY A 420 -12.76 26.49 -2.04
C GLY A 420 -11.32 27.03 -1.96
N ALA A 421 -11.17 28.33 -1.70
CA ALA A 421 -9.88 28.99 -1.55
C ALA A 421 -9.15 28.51 -0.28
N LEU A 422 -7.83 28.34 -0.34
CA LEU A 422 -7.03 27.86 0.80
C LEU A 422 -6.96 28.86 1.96
N ASP A 423 -6.98 30.15 1.65
CA ASP A 423 -7.05 31.25 2.63
C ASP A 423 -8.50 31.63 3.00
N GLY A 424 -9.48 30.82 2.58
CA GLY A 424 -10.88 31.01 2.95
C GLY A 424 -11.18 30.61 4.40
N PRO A 425 -12.40 30.90 4.90
CA PRO A 425 -12.89 30.35 6.17
C PRO A 425 -12.74 28.83 6.22
N ALA A 426 -12.45 28.26 7.38
CA ALA A 426 -12.16 26.83 7.53
C ALA A 426 -13.34 25.92 7.12
N GLU A 427 -14.55 26.47 7.14
CA GLU A 427 -15.83 25.87 6.74
C GLU A 427 -16.05 25.91 5.22
N GLN A 428 -15.21 26.64 4.46
CA GLN A 428 -15.23 26.72 3.00
C GLN A 428 -14.07 25.95 2.34
N ILE A 429 -13.10 25.48 3.14
CA ILE A 429 -11.97 24.68 2.66
C ILE A 429 -12.40 23.22 2.61
N ALA A 430 -12.34 22.61 1.43
CA ALA A 430 -12.59 21.17 1.34
C ALA A 430 -11.41 20.35 1.87
N TRP A 431 -11.63 19.68 3.00
CA TRP A 431 -10.66 18.80 3.65
C TRP A 431 -10.82 17.34 3.22
N TYR A 432 -12.00 16.99 2.69
CA TYR A 432 -12.29 15.68 2.10
C TYR A 432 -12.81 15.87 0.68
N ARG A 433 -12.49 14.89 -0.16
CA ARG A 433 -13.08 14.72 -1.49
C ARG A 433 -13.64 13.30 -1.55
N LEU A 434 -14.90 13.20 -1.89
CA LEU A 434 -15.51 11.94 -2.28
C LEU A 434 -15.40 11.83 -3.79
N VAL A 435 -14.77 10.78 -4.31
CA VAL A 435 -14.70 10.52 -5.76
C VAL A 435 -15.74 9.47 -6.12
N ASN A 436 -16.43 9.66 -7.25
CA ASN A 436 -17.42 8.70 -7.73
C ASN A 436 -16.72 7.35 -8.02
N ASP A 437 -17.24 6.29 -7.40
CA ASP A 437 -16.71 4.92 -7.41
C ASP A 437 -17.67 3.97 -8.16
N GLY A 438 -18.56 4.53 -8.98
CA GLY A 438 -19.61 3.84 -9.73
C GLY A 438 -20.99 3.92 -9.06
N TYR A 439 -21.92 3.12 -9.58
CA TYR A 439 -23.31 3.09 -9.12
C TYR A 439 -23.91 1.68 -9.21
N ALA A 440 -25.05 1.49 -8.53
CA ALA A 440 -25.89 0.30 -8.60
C ALA A 440 -27.34 0.62 -8.96
N ILE A 441 -28.05 -0.34 -9.53
CA ILE A 441 -29.48 -0.26 -9.87
C ILE A 441 -30.16 -1.54 -9.36
N ASP A 442 -31.10 -1.45 -8.41
CA ASP A 442 -31.75 -2.62 -7.79
C ASP A 442 -30.73 -3.63 -7.21
N GLY A 443 -29.67 -3.08 -6.61
CA GLY A 443 -28.48 -3.80 -6.18
C GLY A 443 -27.44 -4.04 -7.28
N GLN A 444 -27.83 -4.06 -8.57
CA GLN A 444 -26.96 -4.33 -9.72
C GLN A 444 -25.96 -3.20 -9.95
N VAL A 445 -24.82 -3.31 -9.27
CA VAL A 445 -23.64 -2.46 -9.46
C VAL A 445 -23.12 -2.65 -10.87
N VAL A 446 -22.85 -1.53 -11.51
CA VAL A 446 -22.13 -1.46 -12.78
C VAL A 446 -20.88 -0.63 -12.47
N GLN A 447 -19.76 -1.32 -12.23
CA GLN A 447 -18.50 -0.64 -12.01
C GLN A 447 -18.02 0.08 -13.27
N GLY A 448 -17.56 1.30 -13.05
CA GLY A 448 -16.92 2.16 -14.01
C GLY A 448 -16.83 3.55 -13.39
N THR A 449 -15.86 4.36 -13.82
CA THR A 449 -15.73 5.79 -13.42
C THR A 449 -16.79 6.67 -14.09
N HIS A 450 -17.96 6.11 -14.33
CA HIS A 450 -19.02 6.68 -15.13
C HIS A 450 -19.84 7.63 -14.25
N ALA A 451 -19.54 8.93 -14.37
CA ALA A 451 -20.37 10.01 -13.85
C ALA A 451 -21.82 9.98 -14.38
N PHE A 452 -22.14 9.13 -15.36
CA PHE A 452 -23.48 8.93 -15.88
C PHE A 452 -23.70 7.53 -16.42
N PHE A 453 -24.96 7.08 -16.42
CA PHE A 453 -25.40 5.88 -17.14
C PHE A 453 -26.74 6.10 -17.82
N SER A 454 -27.13 5.20 -18.71
CA SER A 454 -28.46 5.21 -19.32
C SER A 454 -29.10 3.82 -19.27
N THR A 455 -30.36 3.75 -18.86
CA THR A 455 -31.15 2.52 -18.82
C THR A 455 -32.62 2.79 -19.14
N THR A 456 -33.34 1.79 -19.64
CA THR A 456 -34.79 1.88 -19.88
C THR A 456 -35.56 1.51 -18.61
N LEU A 457 -36.39 2.43 -18.11
CA LEU A 457 -37.21 2.18 -16.92
C LEU A 457 -38.52 1.47 -17.27
N ASN A 458 -38.55 0.18 -16.98
CA ASN A 458 -39.72 -0.68 -17.09
C ASN A 458 -40.41 -0.93 -15.72
N GLN A 459 -39.70 -0.68 -14.63
CA GLN A 459 -40.12 -0.82 -13.23
C GLN A 459 -39.58 0.36 -12.38
N ASP A 460 -40.02 0.46 -11.12
CA ASP A 460 -39.37 1.30 -10.11
C ASP A 460 -37.94 0.79 -9.88
N VAL A 461 -36.98 1.69 -9.67
CA VAL A 461 -35.58 1.31 -9.41
C VAL A 461 -34.97 2.05 -8.22
N THR A 462 -34.13 1.36 -7.45
CA THR A 462 -33.26 1.98 -6.44
C THR A 462 -31.87 2.16 -7.02
N VAL A 463 -31.44 3.41 -7.23
CA VAL A 463 -30.09 3.73 -7.67
C VAL A 463 -29.21 4.02 -6.46
N VAL A 464 -28.08 3.34 -6.32
CA VAL A 464 -27.12 3.54 -5.22
C VAL A 464 -25.79 4.05 -5.78
N TRP A 465 -25.48 5.31 -5.55
CA TRP A 465 -24.17 5.86 -5.94
C TRP A 465 -23.10 5.51 -4.90
N ARG A 466 -21.97 4.97 -5.37
CA ARG A 466 -20.79 4.66 -4.56
C ARG A 466 -19.80 5.82 -4.61
N TRP A 467 -19.22 6.15 -3.47
CA TRP A 467 -18.28 7.26 -3.34
C TRP A 467 -17.08 6.89 -2.49
N ARG A 468 -15.88 6.91 -3.06
CA ARG A 468 -14.62 6.61 -2.36
C ARG A 468 -14.05 7.87 -1.70
N LEU A 469 -13.73 7.79 -0.42
CA LEU A 469 -13.05 8.87 0.32
C LEU A 469 -11.63 9.13 -0.19
N GLU A 470 -11.26 10.41 -0.26
CA GLU A 470 -9.90 10.94 -0.38
C GLU A 470 -9.73 12.08 0.64
N TYR A 471 -8.57 12.13 1.29
CA TYR A 471 -8.16 13.19 2.20
C TYR A 471 -7.35 14.26 1.46
N ALA A 472 -7.50 15.52 1.88
CA ALA A 472 -6.64 16.60 1.43
C ALA A 472 -5.28 16.59 2.16
N ALA A 473 -4.19 16.61 1.40
CA ALA A 473 -2.95 17.22 1.85
C ALA A 473 -2.92 18.67 1.34
N ILE A 474 -2.88 19.62 2.28
CA ILE A 474 -2.75 21.04 1.99
C ILE A 474 -1.29 21.44 2.18
N ILE A 475 -0.63 21.87 1.10
CA ILE A 475 0.77 22.29 1.09
C ILE A 475 0.79 23.82 1.06
N GLU A 476 1.12 24.44 2.19
CA GLU A 476 1.19 25.89 2.34
C GLU A 476 2.53 26.44 1.80
N SER A 477 2.83 26.25 0.49
CA SER A 477 3.78 27.04 -0.35
C SER A 477 3.94 26.52 -1.81
N GLY A 478 4.39 27.37 -2.75
CA GLY A 478 5.05 26.97 -4.01
C GLY A 478 4.90 27.97 -5.20
N LYS A 479 5.81 28.13 -6.17
CA LYS A 479 7.23 27.73 -6.39
C LYS A 479 7.87 28.71 -7.43
N PRO A 480 9.21 28.96 -7.42
CA PRO A 480 10.07 28.28 -8.41
C PRO A 480 11.44 27.79 -7.86
N ASN A 481 12.05 26.72 -8.39
CA ASN A 481 11.54 25.71 -9.34
C ASN A 481 12.43 24.44 -9.32
N GLY A 482 12.00 23.27 -9.79
CA GLY A 482 10.93 23.01 -10.75
C GLY A 482 9.72 22.17 -10.30
N GLY A 483 8.72 22.10 -11.18
CA GLY A 483 7.53 21.25 -11.07
C GLY A 483 6.30 21.99 -10.55
N ALA A 484 5.29 22.14 -11.41
CA ALA A 484 4.12 23.00 -11.16
C ALA A 484 3.26 22.52 -9.97
N VAL A 485 3.18 23.38 -8.96
CA VAL A 485 2.10 23.39 -7.96
C VAL A 485 1.70 24.85 -7.84
N ASN A 486 0.50 25.20 -8.32
CA ASN A 486 -0.01 26.56 -8.23
C ASN A 486 -0.27 26.92 -6.77
N ASP A 487 0.32 28.02 -6.33
CA ASP A 487 -0.15 28.92 -5.26
C ASP A 487 -0.92 28.25 -4.11
N GLY A 488 -0.20 27.48 -3.28
CA GLY A 488 -0.80 26.61 -2.27
C GLY A 488 -1.42 25.36 -2.91
N GLY A 489 -0.67 24.26 -2.91
CA GLY A 489 -1.15 23.01 -3.49
C GLY A 489 -2.16 22.31 -2.59
N ARG A 490 -3.31 21.91 -3.13
CA ARG A 490 -4.09 20.82 -2.53
C ARG A 490 -3.95 19.57 -3.38
N GLN A 491 -3.50 18.49 -2.77
CA GLN A 491 -3.47 17.16 -3.36
C GLN A 491 -4.42 16.23 -2.60
N TRP A 492 -4.92 15.22 -3.30
CA TRP A 492 -5.92 14.28 -2.80
C TRP A 492 -5.30 12.89 -2.75
N PHE A 493 -5.44 12.24 -1.60
CA PHE A 493 -4.84 10.94 -1.29
C PHE A 493 -5.89 10.01 -0.72
N LYS A 494 -5.84 8.71 -1.03
CA LYS A 494 -6.72 7.72 -0.41
C LYS A 494 -6.37 7.55 1.08
N PRO A 495 -7.31 7.11 1.92
CA PRO A 495 -7.00 6.63 3.25
C PRO A 495 -5.87 5.58 3.23
N GLY A 496 -4.77 5.87 3.91
CA GLY A 496 -3.57 5.02 3.98
C GLY A 496 -2.42 5.43 3.05
N ASP A 497 -2.71 6.05 1.90
CA ASP A 497 -1.71 6.44 0.90
C ASP A 497 -0.57 7.25 1.55
N GLN A 498 0.68 6.92 1.21
CA GLN A 498 1.83 7.71 1.65
C GLN A 498 2.07 8.89 0.71
N PHE A 499 2.29 10.07 1.29
CA PHE A 499 2.82 11.22 0.55
C PHE A 499 4.19 11.64 1.07
N THR A 500 4.93 12.33 0.22
CA THR A 500 6.19 12.99 0.54
C THR A 500 6.24 14.31 -0.22
N ALA A 501 6.50 15.41 0.47
CA ALA A 501 6.61 16.74 -0.13
C ALA A 501 8.07 17.21 -0.10
N ILE A 502 8.57 17.71 -1.23
CA ILE A 502 10.00 18.04 -1.41
C ILE A 502 10.16 19.48 -1.89
N ILE A 503 11.07 20.21 -1.25
CA ILE A 503 11.69 21.43 -1.79
C ILE A 503 12.95 21.00 -2.53
N ASP A 504 12.85 20.97 -3.85
CA ASP A 504 13.84 20.41 -4.78
C ASP A 504 14.79 21.48 -5.36
N SER A 505 14.96 22.60 -4.66
CA SER A 505 15.92 23.64 -5.00
C SER A 505 16.48 24.28 -3.74
N PRO A 506 17.81 24.22 -3.49
CA PRO A 506 18.43 25.06 -2.49
C PRO A 506 18.35 26.52 -2.94
N LEU A 507 17.86 27.43 -2.09
CA LEU A 507 17.77 28.87 -2.40
C LEU A 507 19.10 29.63 -2.22
N ASP A 508 20.23 28.93 -2.22
CA ASP A 508 21.56 29.57 -2.17
C ASP A 508 22.09 29.83 -3.58
N GLY A 509 22.30 31.12 -3.88
CA GLY A 509 22.96 31.56 -5.12
C GLY A 509 22.25 32.63 -5.92
N ILE A 510 21.00 32.99 -5.59
CA ILE A 510 20.34 34.13 -6.26
C ILE A 510 21.08 35.43 -5.88
N ALA A 511 21.69 36.08 -6.86
CA ALA A 511 22.55 37.25 -6.64
C ALA A 511 21.81 38.41 -5.93
N GLU A 512 22.58 39.23 -5.19
CA GLU A 512 22.06 40.35 -4.37
C GLU A 512 21.20 41.36 -5.14
N SER A 513 21.29 41.38 -6.48
CA SER A 513 20.43 42.14 -7.40
C SER A 513 18.93 41.85 -7.25
N SER A 514 18.54 40.75 -6.62
CA SER A 514 17.18 40.20 -6.67
C SER A 514 16.28 40.63 -5.48
N GLY A 515 16.81 41.39 -4.52
CA GLY A 515 16.04 42.04 -3.43
C GLY A 515 15.42 41.13 -2.36
N MET A 516 15.33 39.82 -2.59
CA MET A 516 14.76 38.83 -1.66
C MET A 516 15.73 37.66 -1.46
N ARG A 517 16.01 37.32 -0.19
CA ARG A 517 16.67 36.05 0.19
C ARG A 517 15.77 35.33 1.18
N LEU A 518 15.31 34.13 0.82
CA LEU A 518 14.56 33.20 1.69
C LEU A 518 15.39 31.91 1.85
N ILE A 519 15.37 31.32 3.04
CA ILE A 519 16.12 30.11 3.41
C ILE A 519 15.15 29.17 4.12
N VAL A 520 15.05 27.91 3.69
CA VAL A 520 14.26 26.89 4.41
C VAL A 520 14.87 26.68 5.79
N GLN A 521 14.04 26.70 6.83
CA GLN A 521 14.43 26.43 8.22
C GLN A 521 13.92 25.07 8.72
N GLY A 522 12.91 24.51 8.05
CA GLY A 522 12.27 23.27 8.44
C GLY A 522 10.84 23.19 7.92
N TYR A 523 10.09 22.23 8.45
CA TYR A 523 8.64 22.15 8.25
C TYR A 523 7.92 21.75 9.53
N SER A 524 6.62 22.08 9.55
CA SER A 524 5.67 21.69 10.58
C SER A 524 4.45 21.07 9.91
N MET A 525 3.90 20.01 10.49
CA MET A 525 2.64 19.41 10.06
C MET A 525 1.56 19.71 11.09
N PHE A 526 0.34 19.91 10.64
CA PHE A 526 -0.84 20.12 11.47
C PHE A 526 -1.98 19.22 10.99
N ASP A 527 -2.84 18.79 11.91
CA ASP A 527 -4.06 18.09 11.57
C ASP A 527 -5.15 19.05 11.06
N ARG A 528 -6.33 18.50 10.75
CA ARG A 528 -7.50 19.26 10.29
C ARG A 528 -8.01 20.30 11.29
N ASP A 529 -7.71 20.10 12.58
CA ASP A 529 -8.17 20.94 13.70
C ASP A 529 -7.10 22.01 14.07
N GLY A 530 -5.93 21.94 13.42
CA GLY A 530 -4.83 22.89 13.56
C GLY A 530 -3.82 22.54 14.67
N ALA A 531 -3.96 21.37 15.31
CA ALA A 531 -2.97 20.90 16.27
C ALA A 531 -1.75 20.32 15.53
N GLN A 532 -0.55 20.55 16.09
CA GLN A 532 0.69 20.12 15.43
C GLN A 532 0.86 18.59 15.51
N ILE A 533 1.06 17.96 14.35
CA ILE A 533 1.36 16.53 14.24
C ILE A 533 2.88 16.34 14.33
N GLY A 534 3.32 15.70 15.41
CA GLY A 534 4.73 15.37 15.63
C GLY A 534 5.62 16.58 15.97
N THR A 535 6.90 16.31 16.15
CA THR A 535 7.91 17.35 16.39
C THR A 535 8.17 18.15 15.12
N GLU A 536 8.43 19.44 15.27
CA GLU A 536 8.96 20.26 14.17
C GLU A 536 10.28 19.65 13.66
N VAL A 537 10.47 19.62 12.34
CA VAL A 537 11.69 19.11 11.72
C VAL A 537 12.53 20.29 11.24
N PRO A 538 13.54 20.73 12.01
CA PRO A 538 14.48 21.75 11.58
C PRO A 538 15.44 21.20 10.53
N VAL A 539 15.96 22.08 9.67
CA VAL A 539 17.01 21.73 8.71
C VAL A 539 18.16 22.72 8.71
N THR A 540 19.32 22.27 8.24
CA THR A 540 20.42 23.17 7.90
C THR A 540 20.03 24.08 6.75
N ALA A 541 20.32 25.38 6.89
CA ALA A 541 20.13 26.38 5.84
C ALA A 541 20.75 25.90 4.50
N GLY A 542 19.99 26.00 3.42
CA GLY A 542 20.45 25.65 2.07
C GLY A 542 20.39 24.16 1.70
N ALA A 543 19.92 23.28 2.59
CA ALA A 543 19.72 21.87 2.26
C ALA A 543 18.47 21.61 1.39
N TYR A 544 18.50 20.56 0.58
CA TYR A 544 17.28 19.92 0.07
C TYR A 544 16.46 19.40 1.23
N VAL A 545 15.14 19.60 1.22
CA VAL A 545 14.27 19.14 2.30
C VAL A 545 13.10 18.34 1.76
N SER A 546 12.95 17.14 2.30
CA SER A 546 11.80 16.28 2.14
C SER A 546 11.04 16.21 3.45
N SER A 547 9.71 16.12 3.40
CA SER A 547 8.97 15.57 4.53
C SER A 547 9.37 14.11 4.74
N ASN A 548 9.25 13.61 5.98
CA ASN A 548 9.15 12.17 6.20
C ASN A 548 7.90 11.64 5.45
N PRO A 549 7.89 10.38 5.00
CA PRO A 549 6.69 9.75 4.47
C PRO A 549 5.57 9.77 5.50
N TYR A 550 4.38 10.24 5.10
CA TYR A 550 3.20 10.27 5.96
C TYR A 550 2.04 9.52 5.31
N SER A 551 1.52 8.50 6.00
CA SER A 551 0.29 7.80 5.62
C SER A 551 -0.92 8.68 5.90
N MET A 552 -1.66 9.02 4.85
CA MET A 552 -2.84 9.87 4.87
C MET A 552 -4.01 9.17 5.54
N ASN A 553 -4.04 9.19 6.87
CA ASN A 553 -5.12 8.65 7.69
C ASN A 553 -6.12 9.72 8.15
N GLN A 554 -5.77 10.99 7.95
CA GLN A 554 -6.60 12.17 8.18
C GLN A 554 -6.13 13.30 7.25
N PRO A 555 -6.94 14.36 7.02
CA PRO A 555 -6.48 15.56 6.33
C PRO A 555 -5.37 16.25 7.11
N VAL A 556 -4.38 16.81 6.40
CA VAL A 556 -3.23 17.50 7.02
C VAL A 556 -2.85 18.79 6.30
N ARG A 557 -2.27 19.72 7.06
CA ARG A 557 -1.56 20.90 6.53
C ARG A 557 -0.06 20.72 6.73
N LEU A 558 0.71 20.83 5.66
CA LEU A 558 2.16 20.93 5.71
C LEU A 558 2.56 22.39 5.49
N ARG A 559 3.23 22.98 6.49
CA ARG A 559 3.77 24.34 6.44
C ARG A 559 5.28 24.33 6.39
N TRP A 560 5.82 24.89 5.31
CA TRP A 560 7.25 25.13 5.17
C TRP A 560 7.67 26.40 5.93
N ARG A 561 8.70 26.30 6.77
CA ARG A 561 9.26 27.45 7.49
C ARG A 561 10.38 28.06 6.66
N TRP A 562 10.28 29.36 6.41
CA TRP A 562 11.29 30.15 5.72
C TRP A 562 11.78 31.27 6.64
N ALA A 563 13.09 31.51 6.68
CA ALA A 563 13.70 32.71 7.26
C ALA A 563 14.38 33.50 6.16
N GLY A 564 14.28 34.83 6.19
CA GLY A 564 14.79 35.64 5.10
C GLY A 564 14.63 37.13 5.31
N GLN A 565 15.31 37.89 4.45
CA GLN A 565 15.28 39.36 4.47
C GLN A 565 14.81 39.86 3.10
N VAL A 566 13.75 40.66 3.10
CA VAL A 566 13.36 41.48 1.95
C VAL A 566 14.04 42.84 2.11
N ARG A 567 14.89 43.22 1.16
CA ARG A 567 15.64 44.49 1.22
C ARG A 567 15.11 45.46 0.17
N TYR A 568 14.03 46.17 0.51
CA TYR A 568 13.54 47.29 -0.29
C TYR A 568 14.58 48.42 -0.33
N ARG A 569 14.92 48.89 -1.53
CA ARG A 569 15.74 50.08 -1.74
C ARG A 569 14.85 51.21 -2.26
N PHE A 570 14.46 52.12 -1.38
CA PHE A 570 13.84 53.39 -1.81
C PHE A 570 14.95 54.35 -2.23
N GLY A 571 15.04 54.64 -3.53
CA GLY A 571 15.81 55.77 -4.07
C GLY A 571 14.89 56.96 -4.26
N ALA A 572 15.28 58.14 -3.75
CA ALA A 572 14.42 59.32 -3.75
C ALA A 572 14.76 60.28 -4.91
N VAL A 573 13.78 60.49 -5.81
CA VAL A 573 13.57 61.62 -6.78
C VAL A 573 14.73 62.00 -7.72
N ASN A 574 14.50 62.60 -8.90
CA ASN A 574 13.32 62.90 -9.72
C ASN A 574 13.54 62.35 -11.17
N ASP A 575 12.68 62.48 -12.18
CA ASP A 575 11.42 63.22 -12.38
C ASP A 575 10.48 62.50 -13.38
N ALA A 576 9.53 63.22 -13.99
CA ALA A 576 8.57 62.75 -15.00
C ALA A 576 7.63 61.64 -14.54
N GLY A 577 7.35 61.57 -13.23
CA GLY A 577 6.00 61.33 -12.68
C GLY A 577 5.33 59.96 -12.89
N SER A 578 5.87 59.06 -13.71
CA SER A 578 5.40 57.69 -13.83
C SER A 578 6.54 56.77 -14.24
N LEU A 579 6.79 55.74 -13.43
CA LEU A 579 7.61 54.61 -13.84
C LEU A 579 6.86 53.83 -14.91
N LEU A 580 7.17 54.08 -16.18
CA LEU A 580 6.98 53.11 -17.25
C LEU A 580 7.98 51.97 -17.05
N GLY A 581 7.75 51.16 -16.01
CA GLY A 581 8.35 49.84 -15.83
C GLY A 581 7.76 48.87 -16.84
N GLN A 582 8.07 49.08 -18.12
CA GLN A 582 7.63 48.21 -19.21
C GLN A 582 8.14 46.78 -18.99
N ALA A 583 7.29 45.82 -19.36
CA ALA A 583 7.43 44.40 -19.06
C ALA A 583 8.83 43.83 -19.35
N PHE A 584 9.39 43.10 -18.39
CA PHE A 584 10.59 42.29 -18.59
C PHE A 584 10.27 40.96 -19.31
N VAL A 585 9.93 41.13 -20.60
CA VAL A 585 10.39 40.35 -21.77
C VAL A 585 10.08 38.84 -21.87
N ARG A 586 9.58 38.44 -23.05
CA ARG A 586 9.60 37.08 -23.62
C ARG A 586 10.64 37.03 -24.76
N VAL A 587 11.55 36.05 -24.86
CA VAL A 587 12.34 35.72 -26.08
C VAL A 587 12.73 34.21 -26.09
N TYR A 588 12.95 33.66 -27.29
CA TYR A 588 13.30 32.27 -27.63
C TYR A 588 14.82 32.18 -27.99
N ASP A 589 15.43 31.30 -28.82
CA ASP A 589 15.01 30.16 -29.65
C ASP A 589 16.23 29.25 -29.99
N GLY A 590 16.06 28.19 -30.78
CA GLY A 590 17.16 27.50 -31.49
C GLY A 590 16.64 26.61 -32.63
N GLN A 591 16.86 26.93 -33.91
CA GLN A 591 18.16 27.30 -34.48
C GLN A 591 18.19 28.54 -35.40
N ASP A 592 19.41 29.05 -35.54
CA ASP A 592 19.93 30.03 -36.51
C ASP A 592 19.37 31.48 -36.48
N PRO A 593 20.20 32.50 -36.18
CA PRO A 593 19.79 33.90 -36.10
C PRO A 593 19.60 34.61 -37.47
N SER A 594 19.20 33.91 -38.53
CA SER A 594 19.22 34.46 -39.91
C SER A 594 17.89 34.51 -40.69
N VAL A 595 16.78 33.93 -40.21
CA VAL A 595 15.49 33.92 -40.93
C VAL A 595 14.32 34.20 -39.97
N LEU A 596 13.99 35.47 -39.70
CA LEU A 596 13.02 36.30 -40.46
C LEU A 596 11.63 35.65 -40.57
N GLN A 597 10.60 36.24 -39.95
CA GLN A 597 9.61 37.13 -40.61
C GLN A 597 8.87 36.44 -41.79
N ALA A 598 7.54 36.48 -41.91
CA ALA A 598 6.63 37.55 -41.48
C ALA A 598 5.17 37.07 -41.40
N THR A 599 4.31 37.88 -40.74
CA THR A 599 2.87 38.12 -41.05
C THR A 599 1.91 36.92 -41.18
N THR A 600 0.74 36.89 -40.52
CA THR A 600 -0.06 37.94 -39.84
C THR A 600 -0.87 37.33 -38.72
#